data_AF-A0A2T2T705-F1
#
_entry.id   AF-A0A2T2T705-F1
#
_cell.length_a   1.000
_cell.length_b   1.000
_cell.length_c   1.000
_cell.angle_alpha   90.00
_cell.angle_beta   90.00
_cell.angle_gamma   90.00
#
_symmetry.space_group_name_H-M   'P 1'
#
loop_
_entity.id
_entity.type
_entity.pdbx_description
1 polymer ?
#
loop_
_entity_poly.entity_id
_entity_poly.type
_entity_poly.pdbx_seq_one_letter_code
_entity_poly.pdbx_strand_id
1 'polypeptide(L)'
;MTRSTPVNTKFLSSLWLPVLLVFGGLLLSGCGATAPVINSTNTPDTLETGESGTFEADIENQEDADEPLTYTWEYGDGSTGSGLLTNKSYNSTGRYTVLFRASNEGGADSSRATVRVVEPPQPAQITSVNATPNPVDEGEQVQFESNVQGDGSIDYNWSFGDGSSGSGQSPSHTYDSSGQYTARLEASNNIGSDQSSVTVRVERALPEICTSVSEMNSAFFNRNSSTLTNEGEESLTENADILSQCSNLSVTVEGFAAPGERNAQSLSEDRAQAVVDYYTNNGVDASRISMSGEGQVESVTSKKGGTREYRRADSIPQREGDMGNM
;
A
#
# COMPACT_ATOMS: atom_id res chain seq x y z
N MET A 1 -40.30 39.15 -74.76
CA MET A 1 -40.75 39.10 -76.18
C MET A 1 -40.00 40.23 -76.87
N THR A 2 -39.10 40.10 -77.85
CA THR A 2 -38.70 39.10 -78.85
C THR A 2 -37.32 39.58 -79.32
N ARG A 3 -36.23 38.83 -79.14
CA ARG A 3 -35.55 38.00 -80.16
C ARG A 3 -35.39 38.68 -81.53
N SER A 4 -34.15 39.01 -81.94
CA SER A 4 -33.48 38.41 -83.12
C SER A 4 -32.17 39.14 -83.49
N THR A 5 -31.06 38.41 -83.49
CA THR A 5 -29.89 38.62 -84.35
C THR A 5 -30.23 38.29 -85.82
N PRO A 6 -29.48 38.81 -86.81
CA PRO A 6 -28.41 38.01 -87.47
C PRO A 6 -27.17 38.89 -87.83
N VAL A 7 -25.90 38.45 -87.82
CA VAL A 7 -25.15 37.38 -88.53
C VAL A 7 -24.86 37.67 -90.02
N ASN A 8 -23.55 37.61 -90.33
CA ASN A 8 -22.87 37.29 -91.62
C ASN A 8 -22.79 38.39 -92.70
N THR A 9 -21.75 38.53 -93.55
CA THR A 9 -20.60 37.68 -93.93
C THR A 9 -19.65 38.46 -94.87
N LYS A 10 -18.35 38.11 -94.84
CA LYS A 10 -17.35 37.90 -95.94
C LYS A 10 -17.14 38.96 -97.05
N PHE A 11 -15.87 39.19 -97.42
CA PHE A 11 -15.21 38.82 -98.71
C PHE A 11 -13.79 39.48 -98.77
N LEU A 12 -12.72 38.68 -98.67
CA LEU A 12 -11.73 38.28 -99.70
C LEU A 12 -10.77 39.37 -100.20
N SER A 13 -9.46 39.14 -100.03
CA SER A 13 -8.57 38.91 -101.19
C SER A 13 -7.20 38.35 -100.75
N SER A 14 -6.91 37.16 -101.25
CA SER A 14 -5.65 36.42 -101.21
C SER A 14 -4.69 36.86 -102.33
N LEU A 15 -3.38 36.88 -102.06
CA LEU A 15 -2.27 36.66 -103.03
C LEU A 15 -1.02 36.26 -102.22
N TRP A 16 -0.73 34.96 -102.12
CA TRP A 16 0.32 34.20 -102.84
C TRP A 16 1.76 34.33 -102.28
N LEU A 17 2.26 33.19 -101.79
CA LEU A 17 3.59 32.92 -101.22
C LEU A 17 4.71 32.95 -102.28
N PRO A 18 5.96 33.02 -101.81
CA PRO A 18 6.87 31.92 -102.12
C PRO A 18 7.46 31.27 -100.85
N VAL A 19 7.64 29.96 -100.92
CA VAL A 19 8.32 29.12 -99.94
C VAL A 19 9.83 29.34 -100.07
N LEU A 20 10.50 29.61 -98.95
CA LEU A 20 11.95 29.43 -98.79
C LEU A 20 12.20 28.70 -97.47
N LEU A 21 12.96 27.61 -97.55
CA LEU A 21 13.18 26.65 -96.48
C LEU A 21 14.70 26.56 -96.26
N VAL A 22 15.22 27.10 -95.16
CA VAL A 22 16.52 26.70 -94.58
C VAL A 22 16.48 26.85 -93.05
N PHE A 23 16.92 25.78 -92.41
CA PHE A 23 17.06 25.49 -90.99
C PHE A 23 17.84 26.52 -90.17
N GLY A 24 17.56 26.55 -88.86
CA GLY A 24 18.58 26.86 -87.85
C GLY A 24 18.12 27.83 -86.77
N GLY A 25 17.57 27.29 -85.69
CA GLY A 25 17.23 28.07 -84.50
C GLY A 25 16.29 27.33 -83.56
N LEU A 26 16.63 26.08 -83.22
CA LEU A 26 16.05 25.42 -82.06
C LEU A 26 16.50 26.25 -80.85
N LEU A 27 15.64 27.13 -80.34
CA LEU A 27 15.82 27.68 -79.00
C LEU A 27 15.70 26.49 -78.05
N LEU A 28 16.85 25.94 -77.64
CA LEU A 28 16.97 25.06 -76.49
C LEU A 28 16.49 25.85 -75.27
N SER A 29 15.18 25.81 -75.01
CA SER A 29 14.67 25.93 -73.65
C SER A 29 15.36 24.81 -72.88
N GLY A 30 16.37 25.15 -72.07
CA GLY A 30 16.98 24.20 -71.16
C GLY A 30 15.87 23.55 -70.35
N CYS A 31 15.77 22.23 -70.45
CA CYS A 31 14.90 21.45 -69.58
C CYS A 31 15.49 21.60 -68.18
N GLY A 32 14.84 22.40 -67.33
CA GLY A 32 15.21 22.47 -65.92
C GLY A 32 14.91 21.13 -65.26
N ALA A 33 15.72 20.74 -64.28
CA ALA A 33 15.48 19.54 -63.49
C ALA A 33 14.10 19.60 -62.81
N THR A 34 13.39 18.48 -62.80
CA THR A 34 12.07 18.30 -62.21
C THR A 34 12.22 18.03 -60.71
N ALA A 35 11.69 18.91 -59.86
CA ALA A 35 11.76 18.77 -58.40
C ALA A 35 10.87 17.63 -57.87
N PRO A 36 11.23 16.97 -56.75
CA PRO A 36 10.34 16.04 -56.07
C PRO A 36 9.16 16.76 -55.41
N VAL A 37 7.99 16.12 -55.42
CA VAL A 37 6.75 16.60 -54.80
C VAL A 37 6.32 15.58 -53.75
N ILE A 38 6.07 16.04 -52.53
CA ILE A 38 5.66 15.18 -51.43
C ILE A 38 4.16 14.89 -51.57
N ASN A 39 3.79 13.61 -51.65
CA ASN A 39 2.40 13.17 -51.63
C ASN A 39 1.86 13.15 -50.19
N SER A 40 2.58 12.46 -49.28
CA SER A 40 2.17 12.34 -47.89
C SER A 40 3.34 12.11 -46.94
N THR A 41 3.12 12.43 -45.67
CA THR A 41 4.00 12.06 -44.56
C THR A 41 3.18 11.41 -43.47
N ASN A 42 3.55 10.20 -43.08
CA ASN A 42 2.94 9.46 -41.98
C ASN A 42 3.87 9.50 -40.76
N THR A 43 3.37 10.07 -39.66
CA THR A 43 4.11 10.23 -38.41
C THR A 43 3.21 9.86 -37.24
N PRO A 44 3.74 9.32 -36.13
CA PRO A 44 2.93 9.05 -34.95
C PRO A 44 2.37 10.36 -34.37
N ASP A 45 1.09 10.38 -34.01
CA ASP A 45 0.49 11.54 -33.33
C ASP A 45 1.03 11.69 -31.89
N THR A 46 1.23 10.57 -31.20
CA THR A 46 1.75 10.50 -29.84
C THR A 46 2.75 9.36 -29.71
N LEU A 47 3.81 9.59 -28.93
CA LEU A 47 4.77 8.58 -28.49
C LEU A 47 5.00 8.69 -26.98
N GLU A 48 5.37 7.60 -26.35
CA GLU A 48 5.91 7.61 -25.00
C GLU A 48 7.41 7.93 -25.01
N THR A 49 7.92 8.46 -23.90
CA THR A 49 9.35 8.75 -23.77
C THR A 49 10.16 7.46 -23.90
N GLY A 50 11.12 7.44 -24.81
CA GLY A 50 11.93 6.27 -25.14
C GLY A 50 11.31 5.30 -26.16
N GLU A 51 10.02 5.45 -26.48
CA GLU A 51 9.35 4.67 -27.53
C GLU A 51 9.89 5.05 -28.92
N SER A 52 10.14 4.05 -29.77
CA SER A 52 10.56 4.25 -31.15
C SER A 52 9.34 4.30 -32.07
N GLY A 53 9.05 5.48 -32.64
CA GLY A 53 8.06 5.65 -33.69
C GLY A 53 8.65 5.53 -35.10
N THR A 54 7.81 5.12 -36.06
CA THR A 54 8.17 5.05 -37.48
C THR A 54 7.68 6.28 -38.22
N PHE A 55 8.56 6.86 -39.03
CA PHE A 55 8.32 8.04 -39.85
C PHE A 55 8.50 7.67 -41.31
N GLU A 56 7.47 7.93 -42.11
CA GLU A 56 7.41 7.54 -43.51
C GLU A 56 6.95 8.71 -44.37
N ALA A 57 7.55 8.85 -45.55
CA ALA A 57 7.16 9.82 -46.56
C ALA A 57 7.02 9.18 -47.94
N ASP A 58 6.06 9.67 -48.71
CA ASP A 58 5.78 9.23 -50.07
C ASP A 58 5.94 10.40 -51.04
N ILE A 59 6.60 10.16 -52.17
CA ILE A 59 6.90 11.17 -53.21
C ILE A 59 6.00 10.89 -54.42
N GLU A 60 5.14 11.85 -54.75
CA GLU A 60 4.10 11.71 -55.78
C GLU A 60 4.72 11.39 -57.15
N ASN A 61 5.79 12.10 -57.51
CA ASN A 61 6.43 12.05 -58.81
C ASN A 61 7.82 11.39 -58.75
N GLN A 62 7.99 10.36 -57.91
CA GLN A 62 9.31 9.76 -57.66
C GLN A 62 10.03 9.27 -58.94
N GLU A 63 9.29 8.72 -59.91
CA GLU A 63 9.87 8.23 -61.17
C GLU A 63 10.17 9.35 -62.18
N ASP A 64 9.56 10.53 -62.01
CA ASP A 64 9.71 11.68 -62.90
C ASP A 64 10.69 12.74 -62.37
N ALA A 65 11.01 12.70 -61.07
CA ALA A 65 11.92 13.65 -60.44
C ALA A 65 13.39 13.33 -60.77
N ASP A 66 14.16 14.35 -61.13
CA ASP A 66 15.56 14.16 -61.52
C ASP A 66 16.46 13.80 -60.32
N GLU A 67 17.41 12.88 -60.54
CA GLU A 67 18.38 12.45 -59.54
C GLU A 67 19.62 13.37 -59.49
N PRO A 68 20.33 13.45 -58.33
CA PRO A 68 20.08 12.72 -57.08
C PRO A 68 19.02 13.37 -56.19
N LEU A 69 18.17 12.52 -55.58
CA LEU A 69 17.18 12.92 -54.58
C LEU A 69 17.79 12.89 -53.17
N THR A 70 17.55 13.95 -52.40
CA THR A 70 17.92 14.04 -50.99
C THR A 70 16.67 14.12 -50.12
N TYR A 71 16.59 13.25 -49.12
CA TYR A 71 15.50 13.21 -48.15
C TYR A 71 16.04 13.45 -46.75
N THR A 72 15.49 14.45 -46.07
CA THR A 72 15.92 14.84 -44.72
C THR A 72 14.72 14.96 -43.80
N TRP A 73 14.86 14.38 -42.61
CA TRP A 73 13.96 14.59 -41.49
C TRP A 73 14.65 15.48 -40.45
N GLU A 74 13.94 16.50 -39.97
CA GLU A 74 14.31 17.27 -38.77
C GLU A 74 13.25 17.01 -37.72
N TYR A 75 13.62 16.36 -36.62
CA TYR A 75 12.65 15.84 -35.65
C TYR A 75 12.21 16.88 -34.60
N GLY A 76 12.69 18.11 -34.67
CA GLY A 76 12.35 19.19 -33.74
C GLY A 76 13.08 19.14 -32.38
N ASP A 77 13.87 18.10 -32.11
CA ASP A 77 14.73 17.97 -30.91
C ASP A 77 16.21 18.25 -31.20
N GLY A 78 16.52 18.75 -32.41
CA GLY A 78 17.88 18.99 -32.90
C GLY A 78 18.52 17.77 -33.56
N SER A 79 17.89 16.59 -33.51
CA SER A 79 18.34 15.42 -34.27
C SER A 79 17.74 15.39 -35.68
N THR A 80 18.39 14.66 -36.57
CA THR A 80 17.99 14.51 -37.97
C THR A 80 17.98 13.06 -38.41
N GLY A 81 17.25 12.77 -39.48
CA GLY A 81 17.20 11.48 -40.15
C GLY A 81 17.25 11.64 -41.67
N SER A 82 17.38 10.53 -42.38
CA SER A 82 17.41 10.52 -43.84
C SER A 82 16.66 9.32 -44.41
N GLY A 83 16.32 9.41 -45.70
CA GLY A 83 15.53 8.39 -46.40
C GLY A 83 14.03 8.61 -46.27
N LEU A 84 13.26 7.78 -46.99
CA LEU A 84 11.80 7.82 -46.99
C LEU A 84 11.18 7.12 -45.78
N LEU A 85 11.92 6.20 -45.15
CA LEU A 85 11.48 5.44 -43.98
C LEU A 85 12.57 5.48 -42.91
N THR A 86 12.20 5.86 -41.68
CA THR A 86 13.13 5.97 -40.57
C THR A 86 12.43 5.77 -39.23
N ASN A 87 13.20 5.43 -38.19
CA ASN A 87 12.69 5.24 -36.84
C ASN A 87 13.33 6.26 -35.90
N LYS A 88 12.55 6.80 -34.97
CA LYS A 88 12.98 7.83 -34.03
C LYS A 88 12.28 7.68 -32.67
N SER A 89 13.06 7.84 -31.61
CA SER A 89 12.58 7.99 -30.24
C SER A 89 12.98 9.34 -29.65
N TYR A 90 12.22 9.79 -28.65
CA TYR A 90 12.44 11.02 -27.91
C TYR A 90 12.66 10.72 -26.43
N ASN A 91 13.65 11.37 -25.81
CA ASN A 91 14.02 11.13 -24.40
C ASN A 91 13.43 12.16 -23.42
N SER A 92 12.67 13.12 -23.93
CA SER A 92 11.99 14.13 -23.13
C SER A 92 10.55 14.27 -23.61
N THR A 93 9.65 14.53 -22.68
CA THR A 93 8.27 14.89 -23.02
C THR A 93 8.22 16.24 -23.70
N GLY A 94 7.21 16.43 -24.56
CA GLY A 94 7.05 17.69 -25.27
C GLY A 94 6.19 17.58 -26.51
N ARG A 95 6.12 18.68 -27.27
CA ARG A 95 5.55 18.70 -28.62
C ARG A 95 6.65 19.02 -29.60
N TYR A 96 6.91 18.11 -30.51
CA TYR A 96 7.98 18.22 -31.50
C TYR A 96 7.37 18.48 -32.87
N THR A 97 7.82 19.56 -33.52
CA THR A 97 7.47 19.82 -34.92
C THR A 97 8.47 19.09 -35.79
N VAL A 98 7.98 18.09 -36.53
CA VAL A 98 8.78 17.30 -37.46
C VAL A 98 8.67 17.90 -38.84
N LEU A 99 9.80 18.19 -39.47
CA LEU A 99 9.90 18.72 -40.83
C LEU A 99 10.54 17.66 -41.71
N PHE A 100 9.82 17.22 -42.75
CA PHE A 100 10.37 16.42 -43.83
C PHE A 100 10.66 17.31 -45.03
N ARG A 101 11.82 17.11 -45.67
CA ARG A 101 12.21 17.83 -46.90
C ARG A 101 12.74 16.86 -47.95
N ALA A 102 12.19 16.94 -49.15
CA ALA A 102 12.69 16.27 -50.35
C ALA A 102 13.28 17.32 -51.30
N SER A 103 14.47 17.09 -51.87
CA SER A 103 15.11 18.07 -52.76
C SER A 103 16.07 17.47 -53.79
N ASN A 104 16.24 18.18 -54.90
CA ASN A 104 17.27 17.95 -55.93
C ASN A 104 17.73 19.30 -56.53
N GLU A 105 18.43 19.29 -57.68
CA GLU A 105 18.86 20.51 -58.38
C GLU A 105 17.69 21.35 -58.93
N GLY A 106 16.53 20.72 -59.15
CA GLY A 106 15.31 21.37 -59.63
C GLY A 106 14.54 22.14 -58.57
N GLY A 107 14.71 21.78 -57.30
CA GLY A 107 14.02 22.44 -56.18
C GLY A 107 13.86 21.56 -54.94
N ALA A 108 12.97 21.99 -54.05
CA ALA A 108 12.64 21.26 -52.84
C ALA A 108 11.17 21.43 -52.45
N ASP A 109 10.60 20.39 -51.86
CA ASP A 109 9.30 20.42 -51.21
C ASP A 109 9.44 20.00 -49.74
N SER A 110 8.49 20.42 -48.90
CA SER A 110 8.54 20.13 -47.47
C SER A 110 7.16 19.93 -46.84
N SER A 111 7.08 18.98 -45.88
CA SER A 111 5.89 18.70 -45.08
C SER A 111 6.19 18.84 -43.59
N ARG A 112 5.17 19.20 -42.80
CA ARG A 112 5.27 19.33 -41.34
C ARG A 112 4.23 18.48 -40.64
N ALA A 113 4.66 17.81 -39.57
CA ALA A 113 3.79 17.12 -38.63
C ALA A 113 4.14 17.51 -37.19
N THR A 114 3.24 17.22 -36.24
CA THR A 114 3.52 17.41 -34.81
C THR A 114 3.40 16.09 -34.09
N VAL A 115 4.45 15.71 -33.36
CA VAL A 115 4.46 14.53 -32.49
C VAL A 115 4.38 15.01 -31.05
N ARG A 116 3.44 14.47 -30.27
CA ARG A 116 3.37 14.71 -28.81
C ARG A 116 4.06 13.56 -28.08
N VAL A 117 5.07 13.87 -27.27
CA VAL A 117 5.77 12.87 -26.45
C VAL A 117 5.31 13.01 -25.01
N VAL A 118 4.84 11.92 -24.42
CA VAL A 118 4.32 11.84 -23.05
C VAL A 118 5.13 10.88 -22.19
N GLU A 119 4.93 10.91 -20.87
CA GLU A 119 5.51 9.89 -19.98
C GLU A 119 4.76 8.56 -20.17
N PRO A 120 5.44 7.42 -20.05
CA PRO A 120 4.77 6.12 -20.01
C PRO A 120 3.81 6.05 -18.81
N PRO A 121 2.59 5.49 -18.99
CA PRO A 121 1.63 5.39 -17.91
C PRO A 121 2.14 4.47 -16.79
N GLN A 122 1.92 4.86 -15.54
CA GLN A 122 2.44 4.16 -14.36
C GLN A 122 1.44 3.12 -13.83
N PRO A 123 1.87 1.87 -13.58
CA PRO A 123 1.02 0.87 -12.91
C PRO A 123 0.75 1.24 -11.46
N ALA A 124 -0.29 0.64 -10.87
CA ALA A 124 -0.51 0.74 -9.44
C ALA A 124 0.69 0.13 -8.69
N GLN A 125 1.22 0.86 -7.69
CA GLN A 125 2.37 0.46 -6.89
C GLN A 125 2.11 0.77 -5.42
N ILE A 126 2.22 -0.24 -4.56
CA ILE A 126 2.02 -0.10 -3.13
C ILE A 126 3.33 0.33 -2.48
N THR A 127 3.31 1.46 -1.77
CA THR A 127 4.49 2.00 -1.07
C THR A 127 4.51 1.69 0.42
N SER A 128 3.33 1.53 1.02
CA SER A 128 3.20 1.09 2.42
C SER A 128 1.80 0.54 2.70
N VAL A 129 1.75 -0.38 3.65
CA VAL A 129 0.54 -0.94 4.24
C VAL A 129 0.77 -1.05 5.74
N ASN A 130 -0.17 -0.50 6.53
CA ASN A 130 -0.12 -0.51 7.99
C ASN A 130 -1.46 -0.95 8.58
N ALA A 131 -1.42 -1.37 9.85
CA ALA A 131 -2.60 -1.74 10.63
C ALA A 131 -2.45 -1.16 12.05
N THR A 132 -3.48 -0.48 12.55
CA THR A 132 -3.48 0.16 13.87
C THR A 132 -4.84 -0.03 14.57
N PRO A 133 -4.89 -0.43 15.85
CA PRO A 133 -3.77 -0.86 16.68
C PRO A 133 -3.21 -2.23 16.25
N ASN A 134 -1.95 -2.50 16.61
CA ASN A 134 -1.29 -3.79 16.40
C ASN A 134 -0.15 -3.95 17.45
N PRO A 135 -0.30 -4.77 18.50
CA PRO A 135 -1.39 -5.73 18.73
C PRO A 135 -2.76 -5.09 19.00
N VAL A 136 -3.81 -5.90 18.90
CA VAL A 136 -5.22 -5.55 19.17
C VAL A 136 -5.88 -6.70 19.95
N ASP A 137 -6.89 -6.43 20.78
CA ASP A 137 -7.67 -7.50 21.41
C ASP A 137 -8.74 -8.05 20.45
N GLU A 138 -9.09 -9.33 20.59
CA GLU A 138 -10.20 -9.92 19.82
C GLU A 138 -11.51 -9.17 20.08
N GLY A 139 -12.30 -8.98 19.02
CA GLY A 139 -13.52 -8.17 19.07
C GLY A 139 -13.31 -6.66 18.94
N GLU A 140 -12.07 -6.16 19.04
CA GLU A 140 -11.75 -4.75 18.81
C GLU A 140 -11.46 -4.47 17.33
N GLN A 141 -11.70 -3.22 16.91
CA GLN A 141 -11.54 -2.80 15.51
C GLN A 141 -10.08 -2.44 15.18
N VAL A 142 -9.60 -2.95 14.05
CA VAL A 142 -8.32 -2.59 13.43
C VAL A 142 -8.58 -1.69 12.22
N GLN A 143 -7.90 -0.56 12.15
CA GLN A 143 -7.88 0.31 10.98
C GLN A 143 -6.67 -0.03 10.10
N PHE A 144 -6.92 -0.30 8.82
CA PHE A 144 -5.87 -0.47 7.82
C PHE A 144 -5.66 0.82 7.05
N GLU A 145 -4.41 1.08 6.68
CA GLU A 145 -4.03 2.22 5.85
C GLU A 145 -3.04 1.78 4.79
N SER A 146 -3.19 2.32 3.58
CA SER A 146 -2.29 2.05 2.47
C SER A 146 -1.94 3.31 1.70
N ASN A 147 -0.70 3.37 1.20
CA ASN A 147 -0.26 4.39 0.27
C ASN A 147 0.07 3.73 -1.06
N VAL A 148 -0.67 4.08 -2.11
CA VAL A 148 -0.53 3.50 -3.45
C VAL A 148 -0.33 4.63 -4.46
N GLN A 149 0.65 4.48 -5.33
CA GLN A 149 0.93 5.36 -6.46
C GLN A 149 0.48 4.68 -7.76
N GLY A 150 0.35 5.44 -8.84
CA GLY A 150 -0.06 4.94 -10.15
C GLY A 150 -0.98 5.93 -10.86
N ASP A 151 -1.11 5.78 -12.17
CA ASP A 151 -1.98 6.63 -12.97
C ASP A 151 -3.43 6.13 -12.97
N GLY A 152 -4.37 7.04 -13.21
CA GLY A 152 -5.79 6.71 -13.34
C GLY A 152 -6.47 6.35 -12.02
N SER A 153 -7.60 5.64 -12.12
CA SER A 153 -8.32 5.12 -10.95
C SER A 153 -7.64 3.86 -10.44
N ILE A 154 -7.47 3.76 -9.12
CA ILE A 154 -6.91 2.59 -8.45
C ILE A 154 -8.01 1.86 -7.69
N ASP A 155 -8.15 0.57 -7.97
CA ASP A 155 -9.00 -0.36 -7.24
C ASP A 155 -8.21 -1.02 -6.09
N TYR A 156 -8.85 -1.15 -4.92
CA TYR A 156 -8.25 -1.70 -3.70
C TYR A 156 -9.07 -2.89 -3.22
N ASN A 157 -8.43 -4.05 -3.13
CA ASN A 157 -9.04 -5.29 -2.65
C ASN A 157 -8.23 -5.87 -1.49
N TRP A 158 -8.88 -6.09 -0.36
CA TRP A 158 -8.26 -6.62 0.85
C TRP A 158 -8.74 -8.02 1.16
N SER A 159 -7.82 -8.88 1.61
CA SER A 159 -8.15 -10.11 2.33
C SER A 159 -7.53 -10.05 3.72
N PHE A 160 -8.33 -10.19 4.77
CA PHE A 160 -7.86 -9.96 6.15
C PHE A 160 -7.17 -11.18 6.79
N GLY A 161 -7.17 -12.33 6.10
CA GLY A 161 -6.48 -13.55 6.54
C GLY A 161 -7.33 -14.51 7.38
N ASP A 162 -8.55 -14.13 7.74
CA ASP A 162 -9.55 -14.93 8.46
C ASP A 162 -10.70 -15.45 7.56
N GLY A 163 -10.59 -15.21 6.25
CA GLY A 163 -11.61 -15.55 5.25
C GLY A 163 -12.52 -14.39 4.87
N SER A 164 -12.44 -13.25 5.56
CA SER A 164 -13.15 -12.03 5.20
C SER A 164 -12.34 -11.14 4.23
N SER A 165 -13.03 -10.19 3.60
CA SER A 165 -12.47 -9.27 2.60
C SER A 165 -12.99 -7.85 2.79
N GLY A 166 -12.24 -6.87 2.28
CA GLY A 166 -12.59 -5.46 2.33
C GLY A 166 -12.22 -4.73 1.04
N SER A 167 -12.67 -3.48 0.92
CA SER A 167 -12.39 -2.63 -0.25
C SER A 167 -12.09 -1.20 0.19
N GLY A 168 -11.42 -0.45 -0.69
CA GLY A 168 -11.03 0.93 -0.45
C GLY A 168 -9.63 1.06 0.14
N GLN A 169 -9.12 2.28 0.15
CA GLN A 169 -7.73 2.56 0.53
C GLN A 169 -7.44 2.28 2.01
N SER A 170 -8.42 2.56 2.88
CA SER A 170 -8.29 2.46 4.33
C SER A 170 -9.53 1.81 4.98
N PRO A 171 -9.75 0.49 4.79
CA PRO A 171 -10.85 -0.20 5.44
C PRO A 171 -10.55 -0.46 6.92
N SER A 172 -11.59 -0.75 7.70
CA SER A 172 -11.45 -1.32 9.03
C SER A 172 -11.94 -2.77 9.06
N HIS A 173 -11.45 -3.55 10.01
CA HIS A 173 -11.86 -4.94 10.22
C HIS A 173 -11.75 -5.32 11.70
N THR A 174 -12.56 -6.29 12.14
CA THR A 174 -12.56 -6.83 13.50
C THR A 174 -12.35 -8.33 13.43
N TYR A 175 -11.42 -8.85 14.23
CA TYR A 175 -11.13 -10.28 14.31
C TYR A 175 -11.84 -10.90 15.52
N ASP A 176 -12.65 -11.93 15.30
CA ASP A 176 -13.45 -12.58 16.34
C ASP A 176 -12.65 -13.53 17.25
N SER A 177 -11.39 -13.79 16.93
CA SER A 177 -10.56 -14.74 17.68
C SER A 177 -9.12 -14.29 17.74
N SER A 178 -8.48 -14.51 18.88
CA SER A 178 -7.03 -14.33 19.04
C SER A 178 -6.21 -15.17 18.05
N GLY A 179 -5.11 -14.63 17.56
CA GLY A 179 -4.28 -15.27 16.54
C GLY A 179 -3.34 -14.30 15.82
N GLN A 180 -2.61 -14.82 14.83
CA GLN A 180 -1.86 -14.00 13.87
C GLN A 180 -2.53 -14.09 12.51
N TYR A 181 -2.87 -12.94 11.94
CA TYR A 181 -3.54 -12.85 10.65
C TYR A 181 -2.66 -12.07 9.66
N THR A 182 -2.54 -12.57 8.43
CA THR A 182 -1.84 -11.85 7.36
C THR A 182 -2.88 -11.15 6.50
N ALA A 183 -3.05 -9.85 6.71
CA ALA A 183 -3.86 -9.01 5.84
C ALA A 183 -3.08 -8.68 4.58
N ARG A 184 -3.70 -8.84 3.41
CA ARG A 184 -3.10 -8.60 2.09
C ARG A 184 -3.96 -7.59 1.33
N LEU A 185 -3.31 -6.57 0.78
CA LEU A 185 -3.89 -5.63 -0.17
C LEU A 185 -3.42 -6.00 -1.58
N GLU A 186 -4.35 -6.03 -2.52
CA GLU A 186 -4.11 -5.93 -3.95
C GLU A 186 -4.61 -4.58 -4.45
N ALA A 187 -3.72 -3.79 -5.04
CA ALA A 187 -4.05 -2.52 -5.66
C ALA A 187 -3.82 -2.63 -7.17
N SER A 188 -4.76 -2.14 -7.98
CA SER A 188 -4.70 -2.28 -9.43
C SER A 188 -5.25 -1.08 -10.18
N ASN A 189 -4.70 -0.78 -11.35
CA ASN A 189 -5.26 0.17 -12.31
C ASN A 189 -5.32 -0.49 -13.71
N ASN A 190 -5.66 0.28 -14.74
CA ASN A 190 -5.74 -0.22 -16.11
C ASN A 190 -4.39 -0.58 -16.76
N ILE A 191 -3.27 -0.34 -16.06
CA ILE A 191 -1.90 -0.57 -16.54
C ILE A 191 -1.30 -1.81 -15.84
N GLY A 192 -1.57 -1.99 -14.55
CA GLY A 192 -1.06 -3.13 -13.79
C GLY A 192 -1.53 -3.16 -12.34
N SER A 193 -1.03 -4.13 -11.60
CA SER A 193 -1.38 -4.38 -10.20
C SER A 193 -0.14 -4.68 -9.36
N ASP A 194 -0.23 -4.35 -8.08
CA ASP A 194 0.78 -4.68 -7.06
C ASP A 194 0.09 -5.21 -5.80
N GLN A 195 0.84 -5.96 -4.98
CA GLN A 195 0.31 -6.60 -3.78
C GLN A 195 1.29 -6.52 -2.62
N SER A 196 0.76 -6.24 -1.43
CA SER A 196 1.54 -6.12 -0.19
C SER A 196 0.73 -6.62 1.00
N SER A 197 1.41 -6.93 2.10
CA SER A 197 0.78 -7.53 3.28
C SER A 197 1.31 -6.97 4.60
N VAL A 198 0.46 -7.00 5.62
CA VAL A 198 0.80 -6.68 7.01
C VAL A 198 0.30 -7.80 7.93
N THR A 199 1.11 -8.20 8.91
CA THR A 199 0.70 -9.15 9.94
C THR A 199 0.03 -8.41 11.10
N VAL A 200 -1.20 -8.80 11.44
CA VAL A 200 -1.95 -8.33 12.60
C VAL A 200 -1.88 -9.38 13.69
N ARG A 201 -1.47 -8.97 14.89
CA ARG A 201 -1.46 -9.81 16.09
C ARG A 201 -2.69 -9.49 16.93
N VAL A 202 -3.60 -10.45 17.00
CA VAL A 202 -4.84 -10.37 17.80
C VAL A 202 -4.61 -11.14 19.10
N GLU A 203 -4.74 -10.45 20.22
CA GLU A 203 -4.60 -11.00 21.56
C GLU A 203 -5.98 -11.39 22.10
N ARG A 204 -6.01 -12.30 23.08
CA ARG A 204 -7.27 -12.68 23.73
C ARG A 204 -7.71 -11.53 24.62
N ALA A 205 -8.97 -11.12 24.52
CA ALA A 205 -9.54 -10.12 25.40
C ALA A 205 -9.50 -10.64 26.84
N LEU A 206 -8.91 -9.85 27.75
CA LEU A 206 -8.88 -10.20 29.16
C LEU A 206 -10.30 -10.08 29.75
N PRO A 207 -10.74 -11.05 30.57
CA PRO A 207 -11.98 -10.92 31.33
C PRO A 207 -11.99 -9.66 32.19
N GLU A 208 -13.17 -9.04 32.38
CA GLU A 208 -13.33 -7.82 33.19
C GLU A 208 -12.74 -7.96 34.60
N ILE A 209 -12.88 -9.15 35.21
CA ILE A 209 -12.32 -9.45 36.54
C ILE A 209 -10.80 -9.24 36.60
N CYS A 210 -10.07 -9.45 35.51
CA CYS A 210 -8.62 -9.22 35.43
C CYS A 210 -8.24 -7.74 35.55
N THR A 211 -9.20 -6.85 35.28
CA THR A 211 -9.03 -5.39 35.37
C THR A 211 -9.65 -4.78 36.61
N SER A 212 -10.60 -5.46 37.27
CA SER A 212 -11.36 -4.92 38.41
C SER A 212 -11.03 -5.55 39.76
N VAL A 213 -10.44 -6.75 39.81
CA VAL A 213 -10.12 -7.40 41.09
C VAL A 213 -9.11 -6.57 41.88
N SER A 214 -9.46 -6.20 43.12
CA SER A 214 -8.59 -5.46 44.04
C SER A 214 -8.22 -6.24 45.29
N GLU A 215 -9.02 -7.26 45.63
CA GLU A 215 -8.83 -8.14 46.78
C GLU A 215 -9.19 -9.57 46.36
N MET A 216 -8.44 -10.55 46.87
CA MET A 216 -8.73 -11.97 46.71
C MET A 216 -9.14 -12.57 48.06
N ASN A 217 -9.77 -13.75 48.04
CA ASN A 217 -10.25 -14.38 49.26
C ASN A 217 -9.08 -14.75 50.19
N SER A 218 -9.20 -14.47 51.48
CA SER A 218 -8.26 -14.95 52.48
C SER A 218 -8.35 -16.48 52.64
N ALA A 219 -7.21 -17.14 52.83
CA ALA A 219 -7.14 -18.55 53.17
C ALA A 219 -7.02 -18.73 54.68
N PHE A 220 -7.78 -19.67 55.28
CA PHE A 220 -7.77 -19.90 56.73
C PHE A 220 -7.15 -21.24 57.14
N PHE A 221 -6.50 -21.25 58.30
CA PHE A 221 -5.69 -22.36 58.79
C PHE A 221 -6.13 -22.93 60.14
N ASN A 222 -5.77 -24.19 60.36
CA ASN A 222 -5.91 -24.86 61.65
C ASN A 222 -5.03 -24.20 62.73
N ARG A 223 -5.36 -24.45 64.01
CA ARG A 223 -4.68 -23.79 65.13
C ARG A 223 -3.24 -24.28 65.22
N ASN A 224 -2.30 -23.35 65.32
CA ASN A 224 -0.87 -23.60 65.47
C ASN A 224 -0.33 -24.51 64.35
N SER A 225 -0.82 -24.29 63.12
CA SER A 225 -0.61 -25.12 61.94
C SER A 225 -0.70 -24.28 60.66
N SER A 226 0.03 -24.70 59.63
CA SER A 226 -0.06 -24.25 58.23
C SER A 226 -0.95 -25.17 57.36
N THR A 227 -1.67 -26.11 57.98
CA THR A 227 -2.66 -26.93 57.30
C THR A 227 -3.93 -26.11 57.09
N LEU A 228 -4.33 -25.97 55.81
CA LEU A 228 -5.55 -25.29 55.41
C LEU A 228 -6.79 -25.91 56.07
N THR A 229 -7.79 -25.08 56.29
CA THR A 229 -9.16 -25.53 56.56
C THR A 229 -9.88 -25.74 55.23
N ASN A 230 -10.99 -26.48 55.21
CA ASN A 230 -11.81 -26.65 54.00
C ASN A 230 -12.23 -25.30 53.40
N GLU A 231 -12.62 -24.34 54.24
CA GLU A 231 -12.95 -22.96 53.85
C GLU A 231 -11.75 -22.25 53.19
N GLY A 232 -10.54 -22.49 53.72
CA GLY A 232 -9.31 -21.97 53.11
C GLY A 232 -9.01 -22.59 51.75
N GLU A 233 -9.24 -23.89 51.57
CA GLU A 233 -9.08 -24.56 50.26
C GLU A 233 -10.10 -24.06 49.23
N GLU A 234 -11.35 -23.83 49.63
CA GLU A 234 -12.39 -23.23 48.77
C GLU A 234 -12.00 -21.81 48.33
N SER A 235 -11.60 -20.94 49.27
CA SER A 235 -11.09 -19.60 48.97
C SER A 235 -9.94 -19.61 47.96
N LEU A 236 -8.97 -20.52 48.14
CA LEU A 236 -7.81 -20.62 47.26
C LEU A 236 -8.15 -21.19 45.88
N THR A 237 -9.18 -22.05 45.78
CA THR A 237 -9.68 -22.54 44.49
C THR A 237 -10.18 -21.37 43.65
N GLU A 238 -11.03 -20.51 44.22
CA GLU A 238 -11.56 -19.33 43.53
C GLU A 238 -10.44 -18.36 43.11
N ASN A 239 -9.47 -18.13 43.99
CA ASN A 239 -8.33 -17.27 43.67
C ASN A 239 -7.45 -17.85 42.55
N ALA A 240 -7.18 -19.17 42.58
CA ALA A 240 -6.40 -19.85 41.55
C ALA A 240 -7.10 -19.77 40.18
N ASP A 241 -8.42 -19.93 40.15
CA ASP A 241 -9.21 -19.78 38.93
C ASP A 241 -9.09 -18.37 38.33
N ILE A 242 -9.12 -17.32 39.16
CA ILE A 242 -8.89 -15.93 38.70
C ILE A 242 -7.45 -15.77 38.18
N LEU A 243 -6.44 -16.21 38.94
CA LEU A 243 -5.02 -16.08 38.58
C LEU A 243 -4.67 -16.84 37.29
N SER A 244 -5.37 -17.93 37.00
CA SER A 244 -5.21 -18.71 35.77
C SER A 244 -5.75 -17.99 34.53
N GLN A 245 -6.84 -17.22 34.68
CA GLN A 245 -7.47 -16.46 33.60
C GLN A 245 -6.78 -15.11 33.36
N CYS A 246 -6.22 -14.53 34.43
CA CYS A 246 -5.66 -13.19 34.42
C CYS A 246 -4.14 -13.23 34.44
N SER A 247 -3.52 -13.57 33.31
CA SER A 247 -2.05 -13.65 33.17
C SER A 247 -1.33 -12.33 33.47
N ASN A 248 -2.05 -11.20 33.42
CA ASN A 248 -1.56 -9.86 33.75
C ASN A 248 -1.48 -9.55 35.26
N LEU A 249 -1.98 -10.44 36.13
CA LEU A 249 -1.92 -10.25 37.59
C LEU A 249 -0.72 -10.99 38.20
N SER A 250 0.04 -10.33 39.06
CA SER A 250 0.86 -11.00 40.07
C SER A 250 0.13 -11.01 41.41
N VAL A 251 0.60 -11.81 42.37
CA VAL A 251 0.01 -11.88 43.70
C VAL A 251 1.10 -11.85 44.78
N THR A 252 0.88 -11.04 45.80
CA THR A 252 1.65 -11.07 47.04
C THR A 252 0.84 -11.83 48.09
N VAL A 253 1.44 -12.85 48.68
CA VAL A 253 0.82 -13.67 49.71
C VAL A 253 1.37 -13.26 51.08
N GLU A 254 0.51 -12.68 51.90
CA GLU A 254 0.87 -12.26 53.26
C GLU A 254 0.30 -13.24 54.29
N GLY A 255 1.17 -13.99 54.96
CA GLY A 255 0.78 -14.92 56.01
C GLY A 255 0.69 -14.26 57.37
N PHE A 256 -0.28 -14.66 58.19
CA PHE A 256 -0.50 -14.13 59.54
C PHE A 256 -0.66 -15.23 60.59
N ALA A 257 -0.20 -14.92 61.81
CA ALA A 257 -0.41 -15.72 63.01
C ALA A 257 -1.41 -15.06 63.95
N ALA A 258 -2.29 -15.87 64.53
CA ALA A 258 -3.25 -15.41 65.51
C ALA A 258 -2.59 -15.15 66.87
N PRO A 259 -3.12 -14.22 67.67
CA PRO A 259 -2.63 -14.00 69.03
C PRO A 259 -2.61 -15.28 69.88
N GLY A 260 -1.44 -15.57 70.46
CA GLY A 260 -1.22 -16.74 71.31
C GLY A 260 -0.83 -18.03 70.57
N GLU A 261 -0.61 -17.98 69.25
CA GLU A 261 0.05 -19.07 68.53
C GLU A 261 1.56 -19.05 68.75
N ARG A 262 2.19 -20.23 68.71
CA ARG A 262 3.63 -20.37 68.97
C ARG A 262 4.42 -19.99 67.73
N ASN A 263 5.60 -19.41 67.93
CA ASN A 263 6.54 -19.08 66.86
C ASN A 263 5.87 -18.28 65.73
N ALA A 264 5.13 -17.23 66.09
CA ALA A 264 4.24 -16.49 65.19
C ALA A 264 4.89 -16.12 63.84
N GLN A 265 6.14 -15.68 63.83
CA GLN A 265 6.88 -15.36 62.62
C GLN A 265 7.00 -16.58 61.68
N SER A 266 7.64 -17.65 62.14
CA SER A 266 7.80 -18.89 61.36
C SER A 266 6.45 -19.49 60.95
N LEU A 267 5.44 -19.45 61.83
CA LEU A 267 4.11 -19.95 61.50
C LEU A 267 3.42 -19.13 60.41
N SER A 268 3.62 -17.81 60.41
CA SER A 268 3.09 -16.92 59.37
C SER A 268 3.76 -17.17 58.01
N GLU A 269 5.07 -17.38 57.99
CA GLU A 269 5.84 -17.74 56.79
C GLU A 269 5.40 -19.10 56.24
N ASP A 270 5.22 -20.10 57.12
CA ASP A 270 4.74 -21.43 56.73
C ASP A 270 3.33 -21.38 56.11
N ARG A 271 2.47 -20.46 56.57
CA ARG A 271 1.13 -20.24 56.01
C ARG A 271 1.18 -19.57 54.64
N ALA A 272 2.02 -18.55 54.50
CA ALA A 272 2.23 -17.92 53.20
C ALA A 272 2.75 -18.95 52.19
N GLN A 273 3.76 -19.74 52.57
CA GLN A 273 4.29 -20.82 51.73
C GLN A 273 3.22 -21.86 51.36
N ALA A 274 2.35 -22.25 52.29
CA ALA A 274 1.26 -23.19 51.99
C ALA A 274 0.30 -22.68 50.91
N VAL A 275 0.03 -21.37 50.86
CA VAL A 275 -0.75 -20.75 49.77
C VAL A 275 0.03 -20.71 48.46
N VAL A 276 1.33 -20.37 48.49
CA VAL A 276 2.19 -20.41 47.29
C VAL A 276 2.24 -21.82 46.70
N ASP A 277 2.42 -22.83 47.55
CA ASP A 277 2.41 -24.24 47.14
C ASP A 277 1.04 -24.62 46.55
N TYR A 278 -0.06 -24.14 47.14
CA TYR A 278 -1.40 -24.38 46.59
C TYR A 278 -1.54 -23.78 45.19
N TYR A 279 -1.18 -22.50 44.99
CA TYR A 279 -1.29 -21.84 43.69
C TYR A 279 -0.42 -22.49 42.61
N THR A 280 0.84 -22.79 42.93
CA THR A 280 1.76 -23.43 41.98
C THR A 280 1.31 -24.85 41.60
N ASN A 281 0.80 -25.63 42.56
CA ASN A 281 0.21 -26.94 42.29
C ASN A 281 -1.07 -26.86 41.44
N ASN A 282 -1.75 -25.71 41.43
CA ASN A 282 -2.92 -25.43 40.60
C ASN A 282 -2.59 -24.60 39.34
N GLY A 283 -1.32 -24.58 38.92
CA GLY A 283 -0.92 -24.06 37.60
C GLY A 283 -0.69 -22.55 37.53
N VAL A 284 -0.70 -21.84 38.65
CA VAL A 284 -0.24 -20.45 38.68
C VAL A 284 1.28 -20.42 38.59
N ASP A 285 1.83 -19.63 37.66
CA ASP A 285 3.27 -19.51 37.47
C ASP A 285 3.94 -18.92 38.72
N ALA A 286 4.93 -19.63 39.27
CA ALA A 286 5.65 -19.22 40.48
C ALA A 286 6.34 -17.85 40.33
N SER A 287 6.70 -17.43 39.12
CA SER A 287 7.29 -16.11 38.86
C SER A 287 6.33 -14.95 39.11
N ARG A 288 5.02 -15.22 39.16
CA ARG A 288 3.96 -14.24 39.44
C ARG A 288 3.59 -14.15 40.92
N ILE A 289 4.25 -14.93 41.78
CA ILE A 289 3.89 -15.05 43.19
C ILE A 289 5.06 -14.57 44.04
N SER A 290 4.80 -13.66 44.96
CA SER A 290 5.70 -13.32 46.05
C SER A 290 5.02 -13.62 47.38
N MET A 291 5.81 -13.77 48.45
CA MET A 291 5.24 -14.04 49.77
C MET A 291 6.03 -13.35 50.89
N SER A 292 5.32 -13.05 51.98
CA SER A 292 5.87 -12.56 53.24
C SER A 292 5.12 -13.18 54.43
N GLY A 293 5.84 -13.35 55.54
CA GLY A 293 5.25 -13.68 56.83
C GLY A 293 5.18 -12.44 57.69
N GLU A 294 3.97 -12.00 58.03
CA GLU A 294 3.73 -10.77 58.79
C GLU A 294 3.74 -11.00 60.32
N GLY A 295 4.01 -12.22 60.75
CA GLY A 295 4.05 -12.59 62.15
C GLY A 295 2.66 -12.51 62.80
N GLN A 296 2.62 -12.08 64.06
CA GLN A 296 1.38 -12.03 64.83
C GLN A 296 0.58 -10.77 64.48
N VAL A 297 -0.73 -10.92 64.26
CA VAL A 297 -1.62 -9.75 64.14
C VAL A 297 -1.67 -8.98 65.47
N GLU A 298 -1.27 -7.70 65.42
CA GLU A 298 -1.26 -6.80 66.56
C GLU A 298 -2.65 -6.20 66.83
N SER A 299 -2.85 -5.63 68.03
CA SER A 299 -4.07 -4.87 68.41
C SER A 299 -5.38 -5.64 68.59
N VAL A 300 -5.37 -6.98 68.56
CA VAL A 300 -6.57 -7.78 68.87
C VAL A 300 -6.57 -8.26 70.33
N THR A 301 -7.51 -7.78 71.14
CA THR A 301 -7.72 -8.35 72.48
C THR A 301 -8.60 -9.60 72.38
N SER A 302 -8.12 -10.73 72.88
CA SER A 302 -8.78 -12.06 72.78
C SER A 302 -10.14 -12.18 73.50
N LYS A 303 -10.74 -11.06 73.91
CA LYS A 303 -11.95 -11.05 74.74
C LYS A 303 -13.21 -10.94 73.87
N LYS A 304 -13.70 -12.11 73.45
CA LYS A 304 -15.09 -12.48 73.04
C LYS A 304 -15.36 -12.96 71.60
N GLY A 305 -14.42 -12.92 70.65
CA GLY A 305 -14.67 -13.35 69.27
C GLY A 305 -14.03 -14.67 68.81
N GLY A 306 -13.01 -15.16 69.52
CA GLY A 306 -12.13 -16.22 69.01
C GLY A 306 -11.12 -15.65 67.99
N THR A 307 -9.88 -16.15 67.98
CA THR A 307 -8.81 -15.62 67.11
C THR A 307 -8.74 -16.31 65.75
N ARG A 308 -9.85 -16.94 65.32
CA ARG A 308 -9.89 -17.80 64.12
C ARG A 308 -9.56 -17.01 62.86
N GLU A 309 -10.12 -15.82 62.72
CA GLU A 309 -9.96 -14.91 61.57
C GLU A 309 -8.52 -14.38 61.38
N TYR A 310 -7.64 -14.56 62.36
CA TYR A 310 -6.23 -14.17 62.28
C TYR A 310 -5.30 -15.33 61.93
N ARG A 311 -5.83 -16.55 61.82
CA ARG A 311 -5.09 -17.72 61.31
C ARG A 311 -5.27 -17.76 59.80
N ARG A 312 -4.67 -16.80 59.10
CA ARG A 312 -4.95 -16.61 57.68
C ARG A 312 -3.72 -16.27 56.86
N ALA A 313 -3.89 -16.33 55.54
CA ALA A 313 -3.00 -15.71 54.57
C ALA A 313 -3.86 -14.94 53.56
N ASP A 314 -3.46 -13.71 53.29
CA ASP A 314 -4.16 -12.80 52.38
C ASP A 314 -3.43 -12.80 51.02
N SER A 315 -4.20 -12.83 49.93
CA SER A 315 -3.67 -12.76 48.56
C SER A 315 -3.97 -11.39 47.98
N ILE A 316 -2.92 -10.62 47.68
CA ILE A 316 -3.02 -9.24 47.22
C ILE A 316 -2.66 -9.20 45.73
N PRO A 317 -3.64 -9.06 44.82
CA PRO A 317 -3.36 -8.98 43.40
C PRO A 317 -2.66 -7.66 43.06
N GLN A 318 -1.67 -7.72 42.17
CA GLN A 318 -0.92 -6.57 41.66
C GLN A 318 -0.93 -6.57 40.13
N ARG A 319 -0.98 -5.39 39.52
CA ARG A 319 -0.87 -5.20 38.06
C ARG A 319 0.49 -4.64 37.70
N GLU A 320 1.02 -5.04 36.53
CA GLU A 320 2.20 -4.41 35.94
C GLU A 320 1.95 -2.90 35.78
N GLY A 321 2.61 -2.09 36.61
CA GLY A 321 2.42 -0.63 36.69
C GLY A 321 2.13 -0.08 38.10
N ASP A 322 1.59 -0.90 39.01
CA ASP A 322 1.29 -0.48 40.39
C ASP A 322 2.55 -0.43 41.29
N MET A 323 3.68 -0.94 40.81
CA MET A 323 4.98 -0.89 41.51
C MET A 323 5.61 0.52 41.57
N GLY A 324 4.94 1.55 41.04
CA GLY A 324 5.43 2.93 40.99
C GLY A 324 5.07 3.82 42.17
N ASN A 325 4.25 3.36 43.12
CA ASN A 325 3.81 4.15 44.27
C ASN A 325 3.77 3.31 45.56
N MET A 326 4.94 2.95 46.09
CA MET A 326 5.12 2.66 47.51
C MET A 326 6.41 3.30 48.01
#